data_AF-A0A171BN37-F1
#
_entry.id   AF-A0A171BN37-F1
#
_cell.length_a   1.000
_cell.length_b   1.000
_cell.length_c   1.000
_cell.angle_alpha   90.00
_cell.angle_beta   90.00
_cell.angle_gamma   90.00
#
_symmetry.space_group_name_H-M   'P 1'
#
loop_
_entity.id
_entity.type
_entity.pdbx_description
1 polymer ?
#
loop_
_entity_poly.entity_id
_entity_poly.type
_entity_poly.pdbx_seq_one_letter_code
_entity_poly.pdbx_strand_id
1 'polypeptide(L)'
;MSFKLAVWYEPKPITKEHAENVFQALRRGEPDAAAAHPGVAAFAERLPEARQVSPEYALVTVERERSDEVSGVAFEAARECELVCYDPQRRLVHNREPLGAYPGMQMHTGDGMILIDPDLQLVHDALATMGPQNPFTALVVFGEHFIQTSPEPGGYELEYKDSVRNAMYRTHVADLETVQDAFAEYAVDNRAFLERHDWERV
;
A
#
# COMPACT_ATOMS: atom_id res chain seq x y z
N MET A 1 -17.29 -9.94 -11.81
CA MET A 1 -16.73 -8.79 -12.57
C MET A 1 -15.32 -8.63 -12.08
N SER A 2 -14.35 -8.66 -13.00
CA SER A 2 -12.93 -8.56 -12.68
C SER A 2 -12.34 -7.19 -13.04
N PHE A 3 -11.19 -6.90 -12.43
CA PHE A 3 -10.33 -5.78 -12.79
C PHE A 3 -8.91 -6.28 -13.09
N LYS A 4 -8.03 -5.37 -13.47
CA LYS A 4 -6.64 -5.68 -13.81
C LYS A 4 -5.70 -4.92 -12.90
N LEU A 5 -4.70 -5.60 -12.35
CA LEU A 5 -3.47 -4.98 -11.88
C LEU A 5 -2.47 -4.95 -13.02
N ALA A 6 -1.60 -3.95 -13.05
CA ALA A 6 -0.53 -3.84 -14.04
C ALA A 6 0.83 -3.85 -13.35
N VAL A 7 1.77 -4.59 -13.93
CA VAL A 7 3.10 -4.81 -13.35
C VAL A 7 4.17 -4.56 -14.40
N TRP A 8 5.12 -3.69 -14.09
CA TRP A 8 6.24 -3.32 -14.98
C TRP A 8 7.46 -2.90 -14.17
N TYR A 9 8.58 -2.66 -14.85
CA TYR A 9 9.80 -2.19 -14.21
C TYR A 9 9.90 -0.66 -14.22
N GLU A 10 10.28 -0.10 -13.07
CA GLU A 10 10.71 1.29 -12.95
C GLU A 10 12.05 1.33 -12.19
N PRO A 11 13.01 2.17 -12.64
CA PRO A 11 14.31 2.28 -11.99
C PRO A 11 14.24 3.04 -10.66
N LYS A 12 13.15 3.77 -10.41
CA LYS A 12 12.94 4.58 -9.20
C LYS A 12 11.48 4.45 -8.75
N PRO A 13 11.18 4.72 -7.48
CA PRO A 13 9.80 4.83 -7.03
C PRO A 13 9.03 5.88 -7.82
N ILE A 14 7.76 5.59 -8.10
CA ILE A 14 6.87 6.43 -8.92
C ILE A 14 5.62 6.81 -8.14
N THR A 15 4.99 7.92 -8.53
CA THR A 15 3.70 8.33 -7.98
C THR A 15 2.55 7.62 -8.69
N LYS A 16 1.36 7.64 -8.08
CA LYS A 16 0.14 7.11 -8.71
C LYS A 16 -0.25 7.83 -10.01
N GLU A 17 0.06 9.12 -10.15
CA GLU A 17 -0.17 9.87 -11.40
C GLU A 17 0.76 9.39 -12.51
N HIS A 18 2.04 9.16 -12.20
CA HIS A 18 2.98 8.57 -13.15
C HIS A 18 2.56 7.14 -13.52
N ALA A 19 2.18 6.34 -12.53
CA ALA A 19 1.70 4.98 -12.74
C ALA A 19 0.48 4.92 -13.66
N GLU A 20 -0.50 5.80 -13.46
CA GLU A 20 -1.66 5.92 -14.34
C GLU A 20 -1.26 6.30 -15.76
N ASN A 21 -0.35 7.28 -15.93
CA ASN A 21 0.10 7.69 -17.26
C ASN A 21 0.80 6.55 -18.01
N VAL A 22 1.70 5.83 -17.34
CA VAL A 22 2.39 4.66 -17.91
C VAL A 22 1.37 3.58 -18.26
N PHE A 23 0.45 3.25 -17.34
CA PHE A 23 -0.56 2.23 -17.60
C PHE A 23 -1.43 2.57 -18.82
N GLN A 24 -1.85 3.83 -18.97
CA GLN A 24 -2.62 4.26 -20.14
C GLN A 24 -1.79 4.21 -21.43
N ALA A 25 -0.51 4.57 -21.39
CA ALA A 25 0.39 4.45 -22.55
C ALA A 25 0.60 2.98 -22.96
N LEU A 26 0.81 2.08 -21.99
CA LEU A 26 0.91 0.63 -22.22
C LEU A 26 -0.37 0.06 -22.85
N ARG A 27 -1.55 0.51 -22.39
CA ARG A 27 -2.84 0.11 -22.97
C ARG A 27 -3.04 0.60 -24.39
N ARG A 28 -2.47 1.74 -24.76
CA ARG A 28 -2.48 2.28 -26.14
C ARG A 28 -1.43 1.63 -27.03
N GLY A 29 -0.53 0.82 -26.46
CA GLY A 29 0.58 0.21 -27.19
C GLY A 29 1.62 1.24 -27.63
N GLU A 30 1.79 2.32 -26.86
CA GLU A 30 2.83 3.31 -27.13
C GLU A 30 4.21 2.67 -26.93
N PRO A 31 5.15 2.87 -27.86
CA PRO A 31 6.52 2.40 -27.69
C PRO A 31 7.17 3.12 -26.50
N ASP A 32 8.09 2.42 -25.83
CA ASP A 32 8.91 2.96 -24.74
C ASP A 32 8.12 3.46 -23.51
N ALA A 33 6.84 3.08 -23.37
CA ALA A 33 6.04 3.42 -22.19
C ALA A 33 6.60 2.82 -20.88
N ALA A 34 7.27 1.68 -20.96
CA ALA A 34 8.07 1.09 -19.91
C ALA A 34 9.25 0.33 -20.52
N ALA A 35 10.32 0.12 -19.76
CA ALA A 35 11.47 -0.66 -20.23
C ALA A 35 11.19 -2.16 -20.13
N ALA A 36 11.62 -2.92 -21.15
CA ALA A 36 11.60 -4.38 -21.09
C ALA A 36 12.45 -4.87 -19.91
N HIS A 37 11.91 -5.81 -19.13
CA HIS A 37 12.60 -6.32 -17.94
C HIS A 37 12.37 -7.83 -17.75
N PRO A 38 13.41 -8.63 -17.47
CA PRO A 38 13.27 -10.08 -17.30
C PRO A 38 12.33 -10.45 -16.13
N GLY A 39 12.24 -9.58 -15.12
CA GLY A 39 11.30 -9.75 -14.00
C GLY A 39 9.84 -9.89 -14.44
N VAL A 40 9.43 -9.28 -15.56
CA VAL A 40 8.05 -9.35 -16.06
C VAL A 40 7.67 -10.77 -16.46
N ALA A 41 8.56 -11.49 -17.14
CA ALA A 41 8.35 -12.88 -17.50
C ALA A 41 8.34 -13.77 -16.25
N ALA A 42 9.32 -13.57 -15.35
CA ALA A 42 9.40 -14.30 -14.08
C ALA A 42 8.15 -14.10 -13.21
N PHE A 43 7.60 -12.90 -13.18
CA PHE A 43 6.36 -12.58 -12.47
C PHE A 43 5.16 -13.32 -13.06
N ALA A 44 5.02 -13.34 -14.39
CA ALA A 44 3.90 -14.01 -15.05
C ALA A 44 3.90 -15.54 -14.85
N GLU A 45 5.06 -16.14 -14.54
CA GLU A 45 5.17 -17.58 -14.23
C GLU A 45 4.76 -17.92 -12.79
N ARG A 46 4.73 -16.93 -11.87
CA ARG A 46 4.45 -17.14 -10.45
C ARG A 46 2.96 -17.22 -10.13
N LEU A 47 2.12 -16.60 -10.95
CA LEU A 47 0.69 -16.44 -10.67
C LEU A 47 -0.15 -16.93 -11.85
N PRO A 48 -1.08 -17.88 -11.64
CA PRO A 48 -2.01 -18.31 -12.67
C PRO A 48 -2.83 -17.16 -13.28
N GLU A 49 -3.15 -16.15 -12.47
CA GLU A 49 -3.91 -14.96 -12.86
C GLU A 49 -3.10 -13.94 -13.68
N ALA A 50 -1.76 -14.06 -13.67
CA ALA A 50 -0.86 -13.16 -14.37
C ALA A 50 -0.61 -13.60 -15.81
N ARG A 51 -0.57 -12.63 -16.71
CA ARG A 51 -0.21 -12.84 -18.10
C ARG A 51 0.77 -11.78 -18.55
N GLN A 52 1.94 -12.22 -19.01
CA GLN A 52 2.84 -11.36 -19.76
C GLN A 52 2.14 -10.91 -21.05
N VAL A 53 1.94 -9.61 -21.20
CA VAL A 53 1.37 -9.02 -22.41
C VAL A 53 2.47 -8.68 -23.40
N SER A 54 3.62 -8.24 -22.89
CA SER A 54 4.81 -7.86 -23.65
C SER A 54 6.07 -8.00 -22.77
N PRO A 55 7.29 -7.87 -23.32
CA PRO A 55 8.51 -7.79 -22.52
C PRO A 55 8.52 -6.67 -21.46
N GLU A 56 7.72 -5.63 -21.66
CA GLU A 56 7.67 -4.42 -20.83
C GLU A 56 6.71 -4.56 -19.63
N TYR A 57 5.64 -5.36 -19.75
CA TYR A 57 4.65 -5.48 -18.67
C TYR A 57 3.80 -6.76 -18.70
N ALA A 58 3.25 -7.06 -17.53
CA ALA A 58 2.27 -8.10 -17.30
C ALA A 58 0.97 -7.51 -16.70
N LEU A 59 -0.14 -8.23 -16.88
CA LEU A 59 -1.42 -7.92 -16.25
C LEU A 59 -1.86 -9.09 -15.37
N VAL A 60 -2.42 -8.77 -14.20
CA VAL A 60 -3.06 -9.76 -13.31
C VAL A 60 -4.56 -9.58 -13.40
N THR A 61 -5.29 -10.68 -13.61
CA THR A 61 -6.77 -10.65 -13.60
C THR A 61 -7.27 -10.91 -12.20
N VAL A 62 -7.97 -9.94 -11.62
CA VAL A 62 -8.47 -10.06 -10.26
C VAL A 62 -9.99 -10.12 -10.27
N GLU A 63 -10.55 -11.26 -9.88
CA GLU A 63 -11.98 -11.37 -9.59
C GLU A 63 -12.28 -10.68 -8.26
N ARG A 64 -13.35 -9.87 -8.22
CA ARG A 64 -13.69 -9.06 -7.05
C ARG A 64 -13.84 -9.85 -5.74
N GLU A 65 -14.31 -11.09 -5.82
CA GLU A 65 -14.50 -11.96 -4.65
C GLU A 65 -13.19 -12.46 -4.05
N ARG A 66 -12.09 -12.40 -4.81
CA ARG A 66 -10.73 -12.80 -4.39
C ARG A 66 -9.77 -11.61 -4.41
N SER A 67 -10.29 -10.37 -4.33
CA SER A 67 -9.46 -9.19 -4.54
C SER A 67 -8.31 -9.11 -3.56
N ASP A 68 -8.58 -9.41 -2.30
CA ASP A 68 -7.61 -9.21 -1.22
C ASP A 68 -6.51 -10.28 -1.30
N GLU A 69 -6.91 -11.53 -1.53
CA GLU A 69 -6.01 -12.67 -1.75
C GLU A 69 -5.11 -12.44 -2.97
N VAL A 70 -5.69 -12.20 -4.15
CA VAL A 70 -4.92 -12.11 -5.40
C VAL A 70 -4.08 -10.84 -5.45
N SER A 71 -4.58 -9.71 -4.94
CA SER A 71 -3.81 -8.46 -4.95
C SER A 71 -2.61 -8.56 -4.01
N GLY A 72 -2.79 -9.07 -2.79
CA GLY A 72 -1.68 -9.24 -1.84
C GLY A 72 -0.56 -10.10 -2.40
N VAL A 73 -0.90 -11.25 -2.98
CA VAL A 73 0.08 -12.15 -3.61
C VAL A 73 0.71 -11.51 -4.86
N ALA A 74 -0.05 -10.74 -5.65
CA ALA A 74 0.50 -10.01 -6.79
C ALA A 74 1.51 -8.93 -6.39
N PHE A 75 1.25 -8.20 -5.31
CA PHE A 75 2.18 -7.19 -4.78
C PHE A 75 3.47 -7.82 -4.28
N GLU A 76 3.37 -8.90 -3.50
CA GLU A 76 4.53 -9.66 -3.00
C GLU A 76 5.38 -10.21 -4.16
N ALA A 77 4.74 -10.86 -5.15
CA ALA A 77 5.44 -11.41 -6.30
C ALA A 77 6.07 -10.31 -7.17
N ALA A 78 5.41 -9.16 -7.35
CA ALA A 78 5.97 -8.04 -8.10
C ALA A 78 7.24 -7.51 -7.42
N ARG A 79 7.21 -7.34 -6.09
CA ARG A 79 8.35 -6.89 -5.30
C ARG A 79 9.55 -7.85 -5.43
N GLU A 80 9.31 -9.15 -5.28
CA GLU A 80 10.36 -10.18 -5.44
C GLU A 80 10.93 -10.26 -6.86
N CYS A 81 10.16 -9.84 -7.87
CA CYS A 81 10.59 -9.72 -9.26
C CYS A 81 11.16 -8.34 -9.62
N GLU A 82 11.35 -7.46 -8.62
CA GLU A 82 11.85 -6.10 -8.78
C GLU A 82 10.98 -5.21 -9.68
N LEU A 83 9.66 -5.35 -9.56
CA LEU A 83 8.66 -4.63 -10.36
C LEU A 83 7.81 -3.73 -9.49
N VAL A 84 7.26 -2.67 -10.09
CA VAL A 84 6.15 -1.92 -9.52
C VAL A 84 4.85 -2.62 -9.87
N CYS A 85 3.85 -2.52 -8.99
CA CYS A 85 2.52 -3.05 -9.24
C CYS A 85 1.48 -1.96 -9.00
N TYR A 86 0.64 -1.70 -9.99
CA TYR A 86 -0.35 -0.64 -9.98
C TYR A 86 -1.77 -1.22 -9.94
N ASP A 87 -2.55 -0.76 -8.97
CA ASP A 87 -3.98 -0.99 -8.87
C ASP A 87 -4.74 0.24 -9.42
N PRO A 88 -5.23 0.20 -10.69
CA PRO A 88 -5.99 1.30 -11.27
C PRO A 88 -7.37 1.49 -10.65
N GLN A 89 -7.92 0.49 -9.96
CA GLN A 89 -9.22 0.61 -9.29
C GLN A 89 -9.09 1.46 -8.01
N ARG A 90 -8.04 1.23 -7.24
CA ARG A 90 -7.75 2.00 -6.01
C ARG A 90 -6.86 3.22 -6.25
N ARG A 91 -6.25 3.31 -7.44
CA ARG A 91 -5.21 4.28 -7.78
C ARG A 91 -4.03 4.23 -6.80
N LEU A 92 -3.61 3.01 -6.47
CA LEU A 92 -2.48 2.74 -5.59
C LEU A 92 -1.34 2.13 -6.39
N VAL A 93 -0.12 2.54 -6.07
CA VAL A 93 1.09 1.95 -6.62
C VAL A 93 1.91 1.35 -5.50
N HIS A 94 2.24 0.07 -5.64
CA HIS A 94 3.20 -0.60 -4.79
C HIS A 94 4.58 -0.44 -5.43
N ASN A 95 5.43 0.35 -4.78
CA ASN A 95 6.82 0.54 -5.16
C ASN A 95 7.70 -0.53 -4.51
N ARG A 96 8.94 -0.64 -4.99
CA ARG A 96 9.95 -1.55 -4.41
C ARG A 96 10.51 -1.01 -3.10
N GLU A 97 10.64 0.30 -3.00
CA GLU A 97 11.31 1.05 -1.93
C GLU A 97 10.75 2.49 -1.87
N PRO A 98 10.98 3.25 -0.77
CA PRO A 98 11.54 2.80 0.51
C PRO A 98 10.52 1.97 1.30
N LEU A 99 11.01 0.98 2.03
CA LEU A 99 10.22 0.17 2.96
C LEU A 99 10.31 0.74 4.38
N GLY A 100 9.38 0.34 5.24
CA GLY A 100 9.43 0.63 6.67
C GLY A 100 10.57 -0.08 7.41
N ALA A 101 10.80 0.34 8.66
CA ALA A 101 11.84 -0.20 9.53
C ALA A 101 11.57 -1.63 10.03
N TYR A 102 10.32 -2.11 9.94
CA TYR A 102 9.91 -3.41 10.45
C TYR A 102 9.60 -4.40 9.32
N PRO A 103 10.45 -5.41 9.10
CA PRO A 103 10.14 -6.52 8.20
C PRO A 103 8.88 -7.26 8.65
N GLY A 104 8.00 -7.59 7.71
CA GLY A 104 6.72 -8.23 7.96
C GLY A 104 5.64 -7.28 8.47
N MET A 105 5.87 -5.96 8.51
CA MET A 105 4.83 -4.99 8.84
C MET A 105 3.67 -5.11 7.87
N GLN A 106 2.45 -5.13 8.40
CA GLN A 106 1.25 -5.27 7.60
C GLN A 106 0.48 -3.96 7.55
N MET A 107 0.08 -3.55 6.35
CA MET A 107 -0.96 -2.53 6.18
C MET A 107 -2.32 -3.20 6.03
N HIS A 108 -3.28 -2.75 6.81
CA HIS A 108 -4.68 -3.18 6.77
C HIS A 108 -5.55 -1.97 6.44
N THR A 109 -6.49 -2.12 5.54
CA THR A 109 -7.47 -1.07 5.20
C THR A 109 -8.89 -1.59 5.38
N GLY A 110 -9.83 -0.67 5.64
CA GLY A 110 -11.21 -1.02 5.91
C GLY A 110 -11.99 -1.58 4.72
N ASP A 111 -11.43 -1.50 3.51
CA ASP A 111 -11.97 -2.15 2.31
C ASP A 111 -11.45 -3.59 2.10
N GLY A 112 -10.70 -4.15 3.07
CA GLY A 112 -10.28 -5.55 3.10
C GLY A 112 -8.85 -5.83 2.63
N MET A 113 -8.14 -4.82 2.12
CA MET A 113 -6.77 -5.02 1.63
C MET A 113 -5.79 -5.23 2.81
N ILE A 114 -4.98 -6.28 2.68
CA ILE A 114 -3.87 -6.63 3.59
C ILE A 114 -2.59 -6.73 2.77
N LEU A 115 -1.60 -5.91 3.09
CA LEU A 115 -0.30 -5.89 2.41
C LEU A 115 0.84 -6.08 3.39
N ILE A 116 1.79 -6.95 3.05
CA ILE A 116 3.00 -7.20 3.83
C ILE A 116 4.12 -6.37 3.23
N ASP A 117 4.93 -5.74 4.08
CA ASP A 117 6.02 -4.84 3.69
C ASP A 117 5.56 -3.71 2.74
N PRO A 118 4.54 -2.91 3.12
CA PRO A 118 4.10 -1.79 2.29
C PRO A 118 5.23 -0.77 2.13
N ASP A 119 5.40 -0.22 0.93
CA ASP A 119 6.29 0.92 0.73
C ASP A 119 5.68 2.20 1.33
N LEU A 120 6.54 3.14 1.71
CA LEU A 120 6.09 4.33 2.44
C LEU A 120 5.15 5.23 1.62
N GLN A 121 5.32 5.27 0.29
CA GLN A 121 4.43 6.03 -0.59
C GLN A 121 3.03 5.42 -0.63
N LEU A 122 2.95 4.09 -0.71
CA LEU A 122 1.69 3.36 -0.65
C LEU A 122 0.93 3.61 0.66
N VAL A 123 1.62 3.62 1.81
CA VAL A 123 0.99 3.95 3.11
C VAL A 123 0.35 5.35 3.05
N HIS A 124 1.11 6.34 2.59
CA HIS A 124 0.63 7.71 2.46
C HIS A 124 -0.57 7.81 1.52
N ASP A 125 -0.52 7.14 0.37
CA ASP A 125 -1.59 7.14 -0.62
C ASP A 125 -2.85 6.40 -0.12
N ALA A 126 -2.70 5.28 0.60
CA ALA A 126 -3.81 4.55 1.20
C ALA A 126 -4.59 5.40 2.20
N LEU A 127 -3.89 6.15 3.07
CA LEU A 127 -4.51 7.09 4.00
C LEU A 127 -5.39 8.13 3.29
N ALA A 128 -4.95 8.62 2.13
CA ALA A 128 -5.71 9.57 1.32
C ALA A 128 -6.95 8.97 0.64
N THR A 129 -7.14 7.65 0.69
CA THR A 129 -8.33 6.97 0.15
C THR A 129 -9.39 6.65 1.21
N MET A 130 -9.15 6.98 2.48
CA MET A 130 -10.10 6.69 3.55
C MET A 130 -11.46 7.38 3.32
N GLY A 131 -12.53 6.69 3.70
CA GLY A 131 -13.90 7.16 3.54
C GLY A 131 -14.91 6.07 3.91
N PRO A 132 -16.20 6.23 3.60
CA PRO A 132 -17.24 5.28 4.04
C PRO A 132 -17.04 3.83 3.58
N GLN A 133 -16.36 3.62 2.44
CA GLN A 133 -16.06 2.28 1.90
C GLN A 133 -14.67 1.77 2.30
N ASN A 134 -13.82 2.64 2.84
CA ASN A 134 -12.51 2.34 3.39
C ASN A 134 -12.36 3.06 4.75
N PRO A 135 -13.08 2.61 5.80
CA PRO A 135 -13.28 3.40 7.02
C PRO A 135 -12.07 3.52 7.93
N PHE A 136 -11.00 2.77 7.69
CA PHE A 136 -9.79 2.86 8.51
C PHE A 136 -8.55 2.46 7.71
N THR A 137 -7.38 2.81 8.23
CA THR A 137 -6.09 2.27 7.80
C THR A 137 -5.25 1.99 9.05
N ALA A 138 -4.54 0.87 9.07
CA ALA A 138 -3.68 0.47 10.16
C ALA A 138 -2.35 -0.07 9.66
N LEU A 139 -1.27 0.19 10.41
CA LEU A 139 0.00 -0.51 10.28
C LEU A 139 0.23 -1.37 11.51
N VAL A 140 0.44 -2.66 11.30
CA VAL A 140 0.50 -3.68 12.35
C VAL A 140 1.84 -4.39 12.30
N VAL A 141 2.56 -4.37 13.43
CA VAL A 141 3.69 -5.27 13.70
C VAL A 141 3.19 -6.34 14.65
N PHE A 142 2.95 -7.54 14.11
CA PHE A 142 2.17 -8.56 14.78
C PHE A 142 2.79 -8.97 16.13
N GLY A 143 1.99 -8.91 17.19
CA GLY A 143 2.42 -9.24 18.56
C GLY A 143 3.16 -8.12 19.29
N GLU A 144 3.51 -7.02 18.61
CA GLU A 144 4.32 -5.94 19.18
C GLU A 144 3.51 -4.66 19.36
N HIS A 145 3.13 -4.02 18.25
CA HIS A 145 2.43 -2.74 18.28
C HIS A 145 1.65 -2.48 16.99
N PHE A 146 0.69 -1.56 17.05
CA PHE A 146 0.03 -1.03 15.87
C PHE A 146 -0.24 0.46 16.00
N ILE A 147 -0.33 1.13 14.85
CA ILE A 147 -0.98 2.44 14.70
C ILE A 147 -2.19 2.26 13.78
N GLN A 148 -3.30 2.89 14.12
CA GLN A 148 -4.53 2.85 13.34
C GLN A 148 -5.14 4.24 13.29
N THR A 149 -5.86 4.54 12.22
CA THR A 149 -6.66 5.75 12.12
C THR A 149 -7.98 5.49 11.43
N SER A 150 -8.99 6.25 11.82
CA SER A 150 -10.29 6.27 11.17
C SER A 150 -10.83 7.72 11.08
N PRO A 151 -11.58 8.09 10.02
CA PRO A 151 -12.21 9.40 9.94
C PRO A 151 -13.30 9.58 11.00
N GLU A 152 -13.32 10.74 11.65
CA GLU A 152 -14.34 11.12 12.65
C GLU A 152 -14.90 12.53 12.37
N PRO A 153 -16.06 12.90 12.95
CA PRO A 153 -16.55 14.27 12.84
C PRO A 153 -15.53 15.30 13.38
N GLY A 154 -14.96 16.09 12.48
CA GLY A 154 -14.01 17.14 12.84
C GLY A 154 -12.53 16.75 12.72
N GLY A 155 -12.23 15.56 12.21
CA GLY A 155 -10.84 15.13 11.99
C GLY A 155 -10.72 13.61 11.87
N TYR A 156 -9.76 13.06 12.59
CA TYR A 156 -9.43 11.65 12.59
C TYR A 156 -9.16 11.17 14.01
N GLU A 157 -9.67 9.99 14.33
CA GLU A 157 -9.17 9.23 15.47
C GLU A 157 -7.82 8.63 15.09
N LEU A 158 -6.84 8.76 15.97
CA LEU A 158 -5.55 8.12 15.87
C LEU A 158 -5.36 7.23 17.10
N GLU A 159 -5.11 5.95 16.87
CA GLU A 159 -4.91 4.95 17.90
C GLU A 159 -3.50 4.39 17.81
N TYR A 160 -2.88 4.15 18.96
CA TYR A 160 -1.62 3.44 19.07
C TYR A 160 -1.74 2.39 20.17
N LYS A 161 -1.33 1.15 19.86
CA LYS A 161 -1.26 0.08 20.85
C LYS A 161 0.16 -0.43 20.97
N ASP A 162 0.65 -0.49 22.20
CA ASP A 162 1.82 -1.26 22.60
C ASP A 162 1.33 -2.58 23.22
N SER A 163 1.38 -3.66 22.44
CA SER A 163 0.90 -4.98 22.86
C SER A 163 1.82 -5.62 23.89
N VAL A 164 3.12 -5.32 23.83
CA VAL A 164 4.11 -5.81 24.81
C VAL A 164 3.83 -5.24 26.20
N ARG A 165 3.47 -3.95 26.27
CA ARG A 165 3.11 -3.28 27.53
C ARG A 165 1.63 -3.38 27.88
N ASN A 166 0.82 -4.01 27.03
CA ASN A 166 -0.63 -4.08 27.14
C ASN A 166 -1.24 -2.68 27.42
N ALA A 167 -0.86 -1.71 26.59
CA ALA A 167 -1.31 -0.34 26.67
C ALA A 167 -1.88 0.11 25.33
N MET A 168 -3.06 0.72 25.36
CA MET A 168 -3.72 1.30 24.21
C MET A 168 -3.94 2.78 24.46
N TYR A 169 -3.72 3.58 23.42
CA TYR A 169 -3.83 5.02 23.46
C TYR A 169 -4.67 5.49 22.29
N ARG A 170 -5.47 6.52 22.52
CA ARG A 170 -6.28 7.21 21.51
C ARG A 170 -6.03 8.71 21.59
N THR A 171 -6.12 9.39 20.46
CA THR A 171 -6.16 10.85 20.39
C THR A 171 -6.97 11.27 19.16
N HIS A 172 -7.35 12.54 19.10
CA HIS A 172 -8.03 13.11 17.94
C HIS A 172 -7.12 14.14 17.28
N VAL A 173 -6.94 14.03 15.96
CA VAL A 173 -6.16 14.98 15.15
C VAL A 173 -7.03 15.63 14.08
N ALA A 174 -6.74 16.89 13.73
CA ALA A 174 -7.66 17.71 12.94
C ALA A 174 -7.60 17.43 11.42
N ASP A 175 -6.47 16.94 10.92
CA ASP A 175 -6.21 16.84 9.49
C ASP A 175 -5.44 15.57 9.11
N LEU A 176 -5.53 15.24 7.82
CA LEU A 176 -4.90 14.07 7.22
C LEU A 176 -3.38 14.18 7.19
N GLU A 177 -2.83 15.39 7.06
CA GLU A 177 -1.38 15.62 7.03
C GLU A 177 -0.75 15.16 8.35
N THR A 178 -1.36 15.52 9.48
CA THR A 178 -0.94 15.06 10.81
C THR A 178 -0.99 13.54 10.94
N VAL A 179 -2.01 12.89 10.37
CA VAL A 179 -2.13 11.42 10.34
C VAL A 179 -1.01 10.81 9.51
N GLN A 180 -0.76 11.36 8.32
CA GLN A 180 0.29 10.90 7.40
C GLN A 180 1.68 11.02 8.04
N ASP A 181 1.95 12.12 8.73
CA ASP A 181 3.19 12.30 9.49
C ASP A 181 3.34 11.26 10.60
N ALA A 182 2.29 11.01 11.38
CA ALA A 182 2.33 10.00 12.44
C ALA A 182 2.57 8.58 11.89
N PHE A 183 1.93 8.22 10.78
CA PHE A 183 2.13 6.94 10.11
C PHE A 183 3.53 6.82 9.51
N ALA A 184 4.04 7.87 8.87
CA ALA A 184 5.39 7.89 8.30
C ALA A 184 6.44 7.71 9.39
N GLU A 185 6.30 8.42 10.51
CA GLU A 185 7.17 8.26 11.68
C GLU A 185 7.08 6.86 12.26
N TYR A 186 5.87 6.38 12.50
CA TYR A 186 5.66 5.02 13.01
C TYR A 186 6.34 3.99 12.11
N ALA A 187 6.16 4.09 10.79
CA ALA A 187 6.67 3.14 9.81
C ALA A 187 8.20 3.06 9.79
N VAL A 188 8.91 4.11 10.24
CA VAL A 188 10.38 4.17 10.28
C VAL A 188 10.95 4.06 11.71
N ASP A 189 10.18 3.53 12.66
CA ASP A 189 10.55 3.42 14.08
C ASP A 189 10.81 4.75 14.79
N ASN A 190 10.26 5.85 14.25
CA ASN A 190 10.22 7.11 14.95
C ASN A 190 8.93 7.20 15.80
N ARG A 191 9.09 7.53 17.08
CA ARG A 191 7.98 7.64 18.05
C ARG A 191 7.63 9.08 18.43
N ALA A 192 8.14 10.07 17.72
CA ALA A 192 7.87 11.48 18.01
C ALA A 192 6.37 11.85 18.03
N PHE A 193 5.54 11.17 17.24
CA PHE A 193 4.08 11.32 17.28
C PHE A 193 3.45 11.03 18.67
N LEU A 194 4.08 10.20 19.51
CA LEU A 194 3.61 9.95 20.87
C LEU A 194 3.82 11.14 21.81
N GLU A 195 4.77 12.03 21.49
CA GLU A 195 5.08 13.21 22.29
C GLU A 195 4.33 14.47 21.83
N ARG A 196 3.86 14.50 20.57
CA ARG A 196 3.21 15.68 19.96
C ARG A 196 1.72 15.82 20.25
N HIS A 197 1.06 14.75 20.66
CA HIS A 197 -0.40 14.73 20.82
C HIS A 197 -0.80 14.43 22.27
N ASP A 198 -1.97 14.92 22.66
CA ASP A 198 -2.56 14.61 23.95
C ASP A 198 -3.23 13.24 23.87
N TRP A 199 -2.51 12.21 24.29
CA TRP A 199 -2.96 10.82 24.26
C TRP A 199 -3.75 10.44 25.51
N GLU A 200 -4.91 9.83 25.31
CA GLU A 200 -5.70 9.22 26.38
C GLU A 200 -5.47 7.71 26.39
N ARG A 201 -5.28 7.14 27.58
CA ARG A 201 -5.18 5.68 27.71
C ARG A 201 -6.57 5.07 27.75
N VAL A 202 -6.76 4.00 26.96
CA VAL A 202 -8.01 3.21 26.85
C VAL A 202 -7.84 1.82 27.44
#